data_AF-A0A966H4R3-F1
#
_entry.id   AF-A0A966H4R3-F1
#
_cell.length_a   1.000
_cell.length_b   1.000
_cell.length_c   1.000
_cell.angle_alpha   90.00
_cell.angle_beta   90.00
_cell.angle_gamma   90.00
#
_symmetry.space_group_name_H-M   'P 1'
#
loop_
_entity.id
_entity.type
_entity.pdbx_description
1 polymer ?
#
loop_
_entity_poly.entity_id
_entity_poly.type
_entity_poly.pdbx_seq_one_letter_code
_entity_poly.pdbx_strand_id
1 'polypeptide(L)' 'SGAHMTVFPKVIKLMQEKGMTDVLLTGGGIIPEDDMKILQEMGVGQLFAPGTPTGAIANYIREWVGTHRSF' A
#
# COMPACT_ATOMS: atom_id res chain seq x y z
N SER A 1 10.11 -12.13 -10.23
CA SER A 1 10.55 -10.72 -10.30
C SER A 1 10.21 -10.08 -8.97
N GLY A 2 11.11 -10.08 -7.98
CA GLY A 2 10.88 -9.53 -6.64
C GLY A 2 10.83 -8.01 -6.60
N ALA A 3 10.23 -7.38 -7.61
CA ALA A 3 10.24 -5.93 -7.82
C ALA A 3 9.48 -5.19 -6.72
N HIS A 4 8.52 -5.84 -6.04
CA HIS A 4 7.79 -5.26 -4.91
C HIS A 4 8.72 -4.80 -3.79
N MET A 5 9.76 -5.58 -3.46
CA MET A 5 10.76 -5.21 -2.44
C MET A 5 11.74 -4.12 -2.90
N THR A 6 11.64 -3.64 -4.13
CA THR A 6 12.45 -2.52 -4.64
C THR A 6 11.61 -1.28 -4.90
N VAL A 7 10.44 -1.46 -5.51
CA VAL A 7 9.57 -0.35 -5.93
C VAL A 7 8.82 0.25 -4.75
N PHE A 8 8.18 -0.55 -3.89
CA PHE A 8 7.45 0.00 -2.74
C PHE A 8 8.36 0.77 -1.77
N PRO A 9 9.53 0.23 -1.36
CA PRO A 9 10.47 0.97 -0.52
C PRO A 9 10.95 2.30 -1.14
N LYS A 10 11.18 2.32 -2.46
CA LYS A 10 11.59 3.54 -3.16
C LYS A 10 10.48 4.58 -3.18
N VAL A 11 9.24 4.17 -3.46
CA VAL A 11 8.09 5.08 -3.53
C VAL A 11 7.78 5.65 -2.14
N ILE A 12 7.74 4.83 -1.10
CA ILE A 12 7.44 5.32 0.26
C ILE A 12 8.50 6.29 0.77
N LYS A 13 9.78 6.04 0.47
CA LYS A 13 10.87 6.97 0.79
C LYS A 13 10.65 8.33 0.10
N LEU A 14 10.33 8.33 -1.19
CA LEU A 14 10.07 9.57 -1.94
C LEU A 14 8.83 10.32 -1.41
N MET A 15 7.79 9.60 -0.97
CA MET A 15 6.61 10.21 -0.34
C MET A 15 6.96 10.88 0.99
N GLN A 16 7.75 10.20 1.83
CA GLN A 16 8.24 10.76 3.09
C GLN A 16 9.11 12.00 2.87
N GLU A 17 10.05 11.95 1.92
CA GLU A 17 10.90 13.10 1.54
C GLU A 17 10.09 14.32 1.08
N LYS A 18 8.92 14.09 0.47
CA LYS A 18 8.01 15.14 0.01
C LYS A 18 6.95 15.55 1.03
N GLY A 19 6.96 14.97 2.24
CA GLY A 19 5.97 15.26 3.28
C GLY A 19 4.54 14.83 2.90
N MET A 20 4.39 13.82 2.05
CA MET A 20 3.08 13.33 1.57
C MET A 20 2.42 12.41 2.61
N THR A 21 1.90 12.98 3.69
CA THR A 21 1.31 12.24 4.82
C THR A 21 -0.15 11.84 4.61
N ASP A 22 -0.82 12.40 3.61
CA ASP A 22 -2.24 12.21 3.30
C ASP A 22 -2.48 11.32 2.06
N VAL A 23 -1.46 10.55 1.64
CA VAL A 23 -1.52 9.71 0.44
C VAL A 23 -1.32 8.24 0.79
N LEU A 24 -2.27 7.40 0.36
CA LEU A 24 -2.19 5.95 0.51
C LEU A 24 -1.30 5.33 -0.56
N LEU A 25 -0.23 4.66 -0.13
CA LEU A 25 0.51 3.73 -0.97
C LEU A 25 -0.01 2.31 -0.74
N THR A 26 -0.63 1.70 -1.75
CA THR A 26 -1.18 0.33 -1.70
C THR A 26 -0.88 -0.38 -3.02
N GLY A 27 -1.20 -1.67 -3.13
CA GLY A 27 -1.05 -2.41 -4.38
C GLY A 27 -1.37 -3.90 -4.24
N GLY A 28 -0.98 -4.69 -5.23
CA GLY A 28 -1.24 -6.13 -5.22
C GLY A 28 -0.39 -6.90 -6.23
N GLY A 29 -0.56 -8.21 -6.21
CA GLY A 29 0.21 -9.15 -7.04
C GLY A 29 0.59 -10.41 -6.28
N ILE A 30 1.42 -11.24 -6.90
CA ILE A 30 1.98 -12.44 -6.25
C ILE A 30 3.16 -11.99 -5.39
N ILE A 31 2.87 -11.68 -4.11
CA ILE A 31 3.83 -11.21 -3.12
C ILE A 31 3.86 -12.22 -1.97
N PRO A 32 5.04 -12.73 -1.55
CA PRO A 32 5.15 -13.59 -0.36
C PRO A 32 4.60 -12.90 0.90
N GLU A 33 3.97 -13.65 1.80
CA GLU A 33 3.36 -13.07 3.02
C GLU A 33 4.38 -12.33 3.90
N ASP A 34 5.60 -12.84 4.00
CA ASP A 34 6.67 -12.21 4.78
C ASP A 34 7.08 -10.86 4.18
N ASP A 35 7.16 -10.78 2.84
CA ASP A 35 7.42 -9.52 2.14
C ASP A 35 6.27 -8.53 2.35
N MET A 36 5.01 -9.01 2.35
CA MET A 36 3.86 -8.15 2.62
C MET A 36 3.91 -7.55 4.03
N LYS A 37 4.28 -8.34 5.04
CA LYS A 37 4.45 -7.86 6.43
C LYS A 37 5.54 -6.81 6.53
N ILE A 38 6.71 -7.06 5.94
CA ILE A 38 7.83 -6.10 5.94
C ILE A 38 7.40 -4.79 5.28
N LEU A 39 6.73 -4.85 4.12
CA LEU A 39 6.25 -3.65 3.42
C LEU A 39 5.23 -2.87 4.25
N GLN A 40 4.33 -3.57 4.95
CA GLN A 40 3.36 -2.93 5.84
C GLN A 40 4.02 -2.24 7.04
N GLU A 41 5.02 -2.86 7.66
CA GLU A 41 5.81 -2.26 8.73
C GLU A 41 6.56 -0.99 8.27
N MET A 42 6.93 -0.92 6.98
CA MET A 42 7.53 0.28 6.39
C MET A 42 6.53 1.41 6.13
N GLY A 43 5.23 1.15 6.33
CA GLY A 43 4.14 2.12 6.12
C GLY A 43 3.41 1.98 4.77
N VAL A 44 3.67 0.90 4.01
CA VAL A 44 2.80 0.57 2.87
C VAL A 44 1.45 0.13 3.42
N GLY A 45 0.37 0.59 2.80
CA GLY A 45 -0.98 0.15 3.11
C GLY A 45 -1.20 -1.33 2.80
N GLN A 46 -2.45 -1.77 2.91
CA GLN A 46 -2.81 -3.15 2.65
C GLN A 46 -2.37 -3.56 1.23
N LEU A 47 -1.82 -4.78 1.11
CA LEU A 47 -1.43 -5.37 -0.15
C LEU A 47 -2.40 -6.51 -0.49
N PHE A 48 -2.70 -6.69 -1.77
CA PHE A 48 -3.75 -7.59 -2.23
C PHE A 48 -3.20 -8.74 -3.06
N ALA A 49 -3.42 -9.98 -2.60
CA ALA A 49 -3.05 -11.19 -3.32
C ALA A 49 -3.98 -11.43 -4.53
N PRO A 50 -3.58 -12.25 -5.51
CA PRO A 50 -4.45 -12.62 -6.62
C PRO A 50 -5.75 -13.26 -6.11
N GLY A 51 -6.88 -12.90 -6.72
CA GLY A 51 -8.20 -13.38 -6.30
C GLY A 51 -8.86 -12.54 -5.21
N THR A 52 -8.20 -11.50 -4.67
CA THR A 52 -8.87 -10.53 -3.79
C THR A 52 -10.07 -9.90 -4.53
N PRO A 53 -11.29 -9.94 -3.96
CA PRO A 53 -12.45 -9.32 -4.57
C PRO A 53 -12.24 -7.83 -4.79
N THR A 54 -12.51 -7.33 -6.00
CA THR A 54 -12.38 -5.90 -6.32
C THR A 54 -13.21 -5.02 -5.38
N GLY A 55 -14.38 -5.51 -4.92
CA GLY A 55 -15.20 -4.81 -3.94
C GLY A 55 -14.47 -4.59 -2.60
N ALA A 56 -13.70 -5.56 -2.13
CA ALA A 56 -12.90 -5.43 -0.91
C ALA A 56 -11.79 -4.37 -1.07
N ILE A 57 -11.11 -4.37 -2.22
CA ILE A 57 -10.07 -3.37 -2.55
C ILE A 57 -10.68 -1.96 -2.57
N ALA A 58 -11.83 -1.81 -3.25
CA ALA A 58 -12.51 -0.52 -3.34
C ALA A 58 -13.01 -0.02 -1.98
N ASN A 59 -13.53 -0.90 -1.13
CA ASN A 59 -13.99 -0.53 0.21
C ASN A 59 -12.82 -0.07 1.08
N TYR A 60 -11.72 -0.81 1.09
CA TYR A 60 -10.50 -0.42 1.80
C TYR A 60 -10.02 0.99 1.43
N ILE A 61 -9.97 1.30 0.12
CA ILE A 61 -9.54 2.62 -0.36
C ILE A 61 -10.51 3.72 0.11
N ARG A 62 -11.83 3.47 0.03
CA ARG A 62 -12.84 4.46 0.47
C ARG A 62 -12.76 4.72 1.97
N GLU A 63 -12.63 3.68 2.79
CA GLU A 63 -12.52 3.78 4.24
C GLU A 63 -11.24 4.52 4.64
N TRP A 64 -10.12 4.20 4.00
CA TRP A 64 -8.86 4.90 4.25
C TRP A 64 -8.97 6.39 3.93
N VAL A 65 -9.53 6.74 2.76
CA VAL A 65 -9.74 8.15 2.38
C VAL A 65 -10.65 8.86 3.37
N GLY A 66 -11.76 8.24 3.78
CA GLY A 66 -12.70 8.84 4.73
C GLY A 66 -12.12 9.08 6.13
N THR A 67 -11.04 8.39 6.50
CA THR A 67 -10.38 8.51 7.81
C THR A 67 -9.12 9.38 7.78
N HIS A 68 -8.45 9.50 6.64
CA HIS A 68 -7.14 10.15 6.53
C HIS A 68 -7.15 11.45 5.71
N ARG A 69 -8.21 11.71 4.94
CA ARG A 69 -8.36 12.94 4.17
C ARG A 69 -9.55 13.74 4.68
N SER A 70 -9.26 14.92 5.22
CA SER A 70 -10.25 15.95 5.49
C SER A 70 -10.52 16.69 4.18
N PHE A 71 -11.76 16.63 3.69
CA PHE A 71 -12.23 17.52 2.63
C PHE A 71 -12.87 18.77 3.24
#